data_AF-A0A6N2KP37-F1
#
_entry.id   AF-A0A6N2KP37-F1
#
_cell.length_a   1.000
_cell.length_b   1.000
_cell.length_c   1.000
_cell.angle_alpha   90.00
_cell.angle_beta   90.00
_cell.angle_gamma   90.00
#
_symmetry.space_group_name_H-M   'P 1'
#
loop_
_entity.id
_entity.type
_entity.pdbx_description
1 polymer ?
#
loop_
_entity_poly.entity_id
_entity_poly.type
_entity_poly.pdbx_seq_one_letter_code
_entity_poly.pdbx_strand_id
1 'polypeptide(L)'
;MHLLVLFFSRQGFQLATKIMTSGVLGGDQVAVKRIFSLISRPLNDFKDVYYPSFAEWVSCQIKIRLLAAHASLKCYTFSFLRRHHSGVPDEYLALLPLFSKSSSILRKYWIGVLKDYSYICLCLDAKKNWNPFLDGIQSPLVSSKVQLSLEESWPVILQAFALDAIPVNTHGDSKATDENTSNNSLISGYSMVELELEDYQFLWGFSQLVLFQRKHPALTRRIILSSAEVRYSGDSPTEETNTAALKQYEIVLPVFQFLLTERFFTEEYITMDICRELLQVFFYSIYMDNSWNTLSISVLSQ
;
A
#
# COMPACT_ATOMS: atom_id res chain seq x y z
N MET A 1 -12.89 -9.03 -22.89
CA MET A 1 -13.57 -7.96 -22.13
C MET A 1 -14.76 -8.48 -21.31
N HIS A 2 -15.73 -9.23 -21.88
CA HIS A 2 -16.81 -9.86 -21.07
C HIS A 2 -16.31 -10.77 -19.92
N LEU A 3 -15.28 -11.59 -20.17
CA LEU A 3 -14.64 -12.40 -19.13
C LEU A 3 -13.93 -11.55 -18.07
N LEU A 4 -13.41 -10.38 -18.44
CA LEU A 4 -12.80 -9.41 -17.51
C LEU A 4 -13.88 -8.79 -16.61
N VAL A 5 -15.02 -8.39 -17.16
CA VAL A 5 -16.12 -7.82 -16.37
C VAL A 5 -16.71 -8.85 -15.39
N LEU A 6 -16.82 -10.11 -15.80
CA LEU A 6 -17.25 -11.20 -14.90
C LEU A 6 -16.19 -11.54 -13.85
N PHE A 7 -14.92 -11.61 -14.25
CA PHE A 7 -13.80 -11.93 -13.35
C PHE A 7 -13.47 -10.79 -12.37
N PHE A 8 -13.73 -9.53 -12.74
CA PHE A 8 -13.56 -8.35 -11.88
C PHE A 8 -14.88 -7.78 -11.33
N SER A 9 -15.98 -8.51 -11.52
CA SER A 9 -17.17 -8.35 -10.68
C SER A 9 -16.77 -8.57 -9.22
N ARG A 10 -17.49 -7.95 -8.27
CA ARG A 10 -17.12 -8.03 -6.84
C ARG A 10 -16.94 -9.49 -6.39
N GLN A 11 -17.85 -10.39 -6.78
CA GLN A 11 -17.76 -11.80 -6.42
C GLN A 11 -16.67 -12.54 -7.20
N GLY A 12 -16.52 -12.30 -8.51
CA GLY A 12 -15.47 -12.95 -9.32
C GLY A 12 -14.07 -12.62 -8.82
N PHE A 13 -13.86 -11.36 -8.45
CA PHE A 13 -12.59 -10.86 -7.94
C PHE A 13 -12.24 -11.45 -6.57
N GLN A 14 -13.21 -11.43 -5.65
CA GLN A 14 -13.04 -12.00 -4.31
C GLN A 14 -12.78 -13.51 -4.40
N LEU A 15 -13.46 -14.20 -5.31
CA LEU A 15 -13.25 -15.62 -5.55
C LEU A 15 -11.84 -15.89 -6.10
N ALA A 16 -11.41 -15.17 -7.14
CA ALA A 16 -10.08 -15.34 -7.72
C ALA A 16 -8.96 -15.09 -6.71
N THR A 17 -9.08 -14.00 -5.94
CA THR A 17 -8.13 -13.67 -4.88
C THR A 17 -8.14 -14.75 -3.81
N LYS A 18 -9.32 -15.18 -3.35
CA LYS A 18 -9.45 -16.24 -2.35
C LYS A 18 -8.89 -17.58 -2.84
N ILE A 19 -9.11 -17.96 -4.10
CA ILE A 19 -8.51 -19.19 -4.67
C ILE A 19 -6.99 -19.11 -4.62
N MET A 20 -6.40 -17.96 -4.98
CA MET A 20 -4.95 -17.77 -4.91
C MET A 20 -4.40 -17.69 -3.49
N THR A 21 -5.18 -17.22 -2.51
CA THR A 21 -4.73 -16.99 -1.12
C THR A 21 -5.24 -18.00 -0.09
N SER A 22 -5.98 -19.04 -0.51
CA SER A 22 -6.53 -20.08 0.38
C SER A 22 -5.77 -21.40 0.34
N GLY A 23 -4.69 -21.50 -0.45
CA GLY A 23 -3.93 -22.74 -0.64
C GLY A 23 -4.67 -23.81 -1.48
N VAL A 24 -5.84 -23.48 -2.05
CA VAL A 24 -6.61 -24.39 -2.93
C VAL A 24 -5.81 -24.84 -4.16
N LEU A 25 -4.88 -24.00 -4.62
CA LEU A 25 -3.99 -24.29 -5.74
C LEU A 25 -2.68 -24.98 -5.32
N GLY A 26 -2.57 -25.48 -4.09
CA GLY A 26 -1.34 -26.01 -3.50
C GLY A 26 -0.58 -26.95 -4.45
N GLY A 27 0.66 -26.58 -4.78
CA GLY A 27 1.56 -27.31 -5.68
C GLY A 27 1.37 -27.05 -7.19
N ASP A 28 0.31 -26.35 -7.63
CA ASP A 28 0.08 -26.06 -9.06
C ASP A 28 0.65 -24.70 -9.48
N GLN A 29 1.96 -24.69 -9.69
CA GLN A 29 2.71 -23.54 -10.21
C GLN A 29 2.14 -23.03 -11.55
N VAL A 30 1.59 -23.90 -12.39
CA VAL A 30 1.07 -23.53 -13.71
C VAL A 30 -0.23 -22.75 -13.57
N ALA A 31 -1.15 -23.21 -12.71
CA ALA A 31 -2.40 -22.50 -12.43
C ALA A 31 -2.12 -21.12 -11.82
N VAL A 32 -1.23 -21.04 -10.83
CA VAL A 32 -0.86 -19.78 -10.17
C VAL A 32 -0.26 -18.78 -11.18
N LYS A 33 0.68 -19.20 -12.03
CA LYS A 33 1.24 -18.36 -13.10
C LYS A 33 0.21 -17.94 -14.13
N ARG A 34 -0.73 -18.81 -14.50
CA ARG A 34 -1.81 -18.48 -15.44
C ARG A 34 -2.74 -17.42 -14.88
N ILE A 35 -3.17 -17.56 -13.62
CA ILE A 35 -4.04 -16.56 -12.98
C ILE A 35 -3.30 -15.24 -12.85
N PHE A 36 -2.02 -15.26 -12.42
CA PHE A 36 -1.19 -14.05 -12.40
C PHE A 36 -1.14 -13.39 -13.78
N SER A 37 -0.83 -14.15 -14.83
CA SER A 37 -0.79 -13.61 -16.20
C SER A 37 -2.13 -13.03 -16.65
N LEU A 38 -3.26 -13.62 -16.25
CA LEU A 38 -4.60 -13.13 -16.57
C LEU A 38 -4.89 -11.78 -15.90
N ILE A 39 -4.49 -11.62 -14.64
CA ILE A 39 -4.65 -10.35 -13.91
C ILE A 39 -3.57 -9.31 -14.27
N SER A 40 -2.43 -9.73 -14.82
CA SER A 40 -1.36 -8.81 -15.25
C SER A 40 -1.59 -8.24 -16.64
N ARG A 41 -2.28 -8.96 -17.53
CA ARG A 41 -2.53 -8.51 -18.91
C ARG A 41 -3.18 -7.12 -19.00
N PRO A 42 -4.20 -6.76 -18.19
CA PRO A 42 -4.83 -5.45 -18.27
C PRO A 42 -3.97 -4.30 -17.71
N LEU A 43 -2.82 -4.58 -17.08
CA LEU A 43 -1.93 -3.53 -16.58
C LEU A 43 -1.25 -2.77 -17.71
N ASN A 44 -0.96 -3.40 -18.85
CA ASN A 44 -0.30 -2.73 -19.98
C ASN A 44 -1.25 -1.76 -20.69
N ASP A 45 -2.54 -2.13 -20.78
CA ASP A 45 -3.58 -1.37 -21.46
C ASP A 45 -4.56 -0.77 -20.43
N PHE A 46 -4.05 -0.33 -19.27
CA PHE A 46 -4.86 0.03 -18.11
C PHE A 46 -5.84 1.19 -18.39
N LYS A 47 -5.44 2.14 -19.25
CA LYS A 47 -6.32 3.24 -19.67
C LYS A 47 -7.51 2.75 -20.48
N ASP A 48 -7.29 1.72 -21.30
CA ASP A 48 -8.29 1.11 -22.18
C ASP A 48 -9.16 0.06 -21.46
N VAL A 49 -8.97 -0.12 -20.14
CA VAL A 49 -9.93 -0.82 -19.27
C VAL A 49 -11.15 0.09 -19.06
N TYR A 50 -11.88 0.28 -20.15
CA TYR A 50 -13.09 1.05 -20.28
C TYR A 50 -14.00 0.33 -21.27
N TYR A 51 -15.30 0.31 -20.97
CA TYR A 51 -16.29 -0.21 -21.90
C TYR A 51 -17.35 0.86 -22.13
N PRO A 52 -17.55 1.33 -23.37
CA PRO A 52 -18.48 2.44 -23.65
C PRO A 52 -19.92 2.21 -23.19
N SER A 53 -20.34 0.95 -23.04
CA SER A 53 -21.70 0.62 -22.57
C SER A 53 -21.83 0.56 -21.04
N PHE A 54 -20.74 0.68 -20.28
CA PHE A 54 -20.77 0.73 -18.82
C PHE A 54 -20.55 2.16 -18.33
N ALA A 55 -21.16 2.49 -17.19
CA ALA A 55 -20.92 3.77 -16.53
C ALA A 55 -19.46 3.88 -16.07
N GLU A 56 -18.90 5.08 -16.11
CA GLU A 56 -17.49 5.37 -15.76
C GLU A 56 -17.07 4.79 -14.40
N TRP A 57 -17.96 4.86 -13.39
CA TRP A 57 -17.69 4.30 -12.06
C TRP A 57 -17.45 2.79 -12.07
N VAL A 58 -18.04 2.04 -13.00
CA VAL A 58 -17.81 0.59 -13.15
C VAL A 58 -16.37 0.34 -13.57
N SER A 59 -15.88 1.11 -14.55
CA SER A 59 -14.49 1.03 -15.02
C SER A 59 -13.51 1.36 -13.89
N CYS A 60 -13.79 2.40 -13.09
CA CYS A 60 -12.98 2.73 -11.91
C CYS A 60 -12.97 1.60 -10.87
N GLN A 61 -14.12 0.98 -10.58
CA GLN A 61 -14.17 -0.15 -9.66
C GLN A 61 -13.36 -1.35 -10.15
N ILE A 62 -13.41 -1.66 -11.45
CA ILE A 62 -12.61 -2.74 -12.04
C ILE A 62 -11.11 -2.43 -11.89
N LYS A 63 -10.70 -1.20 -12.22
CA LYS A 63 -9.32 -0.71 -12.08
C LYS A 63 -8.81 -0.83 -10.63
N ILE A 64 -9.59 -0.36 -9.66
CA ILE A 64 -9.22 -0.44 -8.23
C ILE A 64 -9.10 -1.90 -7.77
N ARG A 65 -10.09 -2.74 -8.09
CA ARG A 65 -10.05 -4.16 -7.69
C ARG A 65 -8.87 -4.87 -8.31
N LEU A 66 -8.60 -4.67 -9.61
CA LEU A 66 -7.42 -5.22 -10.27
C LEU A 66 -6.14 -4.96 -9.48
N LEU A 67 -5.93 -3.70 -9.06
CA LEU A 67 -4.77 -3.29 -8.27
C LEU A 67 -4.76 -3.90 -6.87
N ALA A 68 -5.93 -4.05 -6.24
CA ALA A 68 -6.07 -4.74 -4.96
C ALA A 68 -5.73 -6.24 -5.06
N ALA A 69 -5.98 -6.91 -6.20
CA ALA A 69 -5.58 -8.32 -6.37
C ALA A 69 -4.07 -8.46 -6.40
N HIS A 70 -3.40 -7.62 -7.20
CA HIS A 70 -1.95 -7.59 -7.26
C HIS A 70 -1.35 -7.34 -5.88
N ALA A 71 -1.91 -6.38 -5.14
CA ALA A 71 -1.50 -6.08 -3.78
C ALA A 71 -1.72 -7.27 -2.83
N SER A 72 -2.91 -7.89 -2.87
CA SER A 72 -3.25 -9.04 -2.02
C SER A 72 -2.33 -10.24 -2.29
N LEU A 73 -2.06 -10.52 -3.57
CA LEU A 73 -1.20 -11.63 -3.97
C LEU A 73 0.26 -11.38 -3.58
N LYS A 74 0.74 -10.13 -3.69
CA LYS A 74 2.07 -9.73 -3.22
C LYS A 74 2.16 -9.92 -1.71
N CYS A 75 1.26 -9.31 -0.93
CA CYS A 75 1.24 -9.45 0.54
C CYS A 75 1.15 -10.92 0.99
N TYR A 76 0.32 -11.72 0.32
CA TYR A 76 0.17 -13.14 0.63
C TYR A 76 1.46 -13.92 0.38
N THR A 77 2.08 -13.74 -0.79
CA THR A 77 3.36 -14.39 -1.15
C THR A 77 4.45 -14.06 -0.12
N PHE A 78 4.55 -12.79 0.26
CA PHE A 78 5.54 -12.32 1.23
C PHE A 78 5.28 -12.74 2.67
N SER A 79 4.02 -13.01 3.02
CA SER A 79 3.70 -13.55 4.35
C SER A 79 4.33 -14.93 4.58
N PHE A 80 4.54 -15.74 3.53
CA PHE A 80 5.30 -16.99 3.61
C PHE A 80 6.80 -16.75 3.73
N LEU A 81 7.35 -15.83 2.93
CA LEU A 81 8.78 -15.49 2.97
C LEU A 81 9.21 -15.05 4.38
N ARG A 82 8.38 -14.25 5.06
CA ARG A 82 8.68 -13.72 6.41
C ARG A 82 8.57 -14.78 7.53
N ARG A 83 7.81 -15.85 7.34
CA ARG A 83 7.47 -16.80 8.43
C ARG A 83 8.51 -17.90 8.69
N HIS A 84 9.62 -17.96 7.94
CA HIS A 84 10.85 -18.77 8.15
C HIS A 84 10.77 -20.21 8.74
N HIS A 85 9.60 -20.83 8.87
CA HIS A 85 9.43 -22.10 9.61
C HIS A 85 8.85 -23.23 8.75
N SER A 86 8.42 -22.94 7.53
CA SER A 86 8.03 -23.93 6.52
C SER A 86 8.45 -23.37 5.17
N GLY A 87 9.21 -24.13 4.37
CA GLY A 87 9.67 -23.68 3.05
C GLY A 87 8.55 -23.01 2.26
N VAL A 88 8.86 -21.86 1.65
CA VAL A 88 7.88 -21.14 0.82
C VAL A 88 7.45 -22.08 -0.31
N PRO A 89 6.15 -22.26 -0.57
CA PRO A 89 5.73 -23.14 -1.64
C PRO A 89 6.28 -22.68 -2.99
N ASP A 90 6.83 -23.61 -3.77
CA ASP A 90 7.52 -23.34 -5.05
C ASP A 90 6.62 -22.57 -6.04
N GLU A 91 5.30 -22.76 -5.96
CA GLU A 91 4.33 -22.03 -6.77
C GLU A 91 4.35 -20.52 -6.53
N TYR A 92 4.57 -20.07 -5.29
CA TYR A 92 4.57 -18.64 -4.94
C TYR A 92 5.95 -18.02 -5.10
N LEU A 93 7.04 -18.78 -4.90
CA LEU A 93 8.39 -18.33 -5.27
C LEU A 93 8.47 -17.98 -6.76
N ALA A 94 7.78 -18.74 -7.59
CA ALA A 94 7.75 -18.53 -9.03
C ALA A 94 7.01 -17.25 -9.47
N LEU A 95 6.26 -16.61 -8.57
CA LEU A 95 5.63 -15.32 -8.83
C LEU A 95 6.59 -14.15 -8.63
N LEU A 96 7.65 -14.30 -7.84
CA LEU A 96 8.55 -13.19 -7.49
C LEU A 96 9.17 -12.52 -8.74
N PRO A 97 9.69 -13.26 -9.75
CA PRO A 97 10.21 -12.64 -10.96
C PRO A 97 9.12 -11.92 -11.78
N LEU A 98 7.89 -12.46 -11.75
CA LEU A 98 6.77 -11.89 -12.48
C LEU A 98 6.29 -10.58 -11.84
N PHE A 99 6.27 -10.52 -10.51
CA PHE A 99 6.02 -9.29 -9.76
C PHE A 99 7.08 -8.24 -10.07
N SER A 100 8.36 -8.60 -9.98
CA SER A 100 9.47 -7.69 -10.29
C SER A 100 9.35 -7.10 -11.71
N LYS A 101 8.94 -7.90 -12.70
CA LYS A 101 8.69 -7.39 -14.07
C LYS A 101 7.54 -6.36 -14.15
N SER A 102 6.50 -6.51 -13.34
CA SER A 102 5.35 -5.58 -13.30
C SER A 102 5.48 -4.44 -12.29
N SER A 103 6.56 -4.43 -11.49
CA SER A 103 6.77 -3.54 -10.35
C SER A 103 6.62 -2.06 -10.69
N SER A 104 7.27 -1.61 -11.77
CA SER A 104 7.27 -0.21 -12.20
C SER A 104 5.89 0.29 -12.61
N ILE A 105 5.08 -0.57 -13.22
CA ILE A 105 3.70 -0.27 -13.60
C ILE A 105 2.81 -0.26 -12.36
N LEU A 106 2.92 -1.29 -11.51
CA LEU A 106 2.16 -1.41 -10.27
C LEU A 106 2.44 -0.25 -9.31
N ARG A 107 3.70 0.17 -9.16
CA ARG A 107 4.10 1.37 -8.41
C ARG A 107 3.28 2.58 -8.83
N LYS A 108 3.32 2.92 -10.13
CA LYS A 108 2.63 4.08 -10.69
C LYS A 108 1.13 4.04 -10.45
N TYR A 109 0.53 2.85 -10.52
CA TYR A 109 -0.92 2.70 -10.35
C TYR A 109 -1.35 2.66 -8.89
N TRP A 110 -0.59 2.02 -8.01
CA TRP A 110 -0.87 2.00 -6.57
C TRP A 110 -0.78 3.40 -5.98
N ILE A 111 0.27 4.17 -6.30
CA ILE A 111 0.36 5.55 -5.81
C ILE A 111 -0.77 6.43 -6.36
N GLY A 112 -1.14 6.25 -7.64
CA GLY A 112 -2.25 6.98 -8.25
C GLY A 112 -3.58 6.75 -7.52
N VAL A 113 -3.90 5.48 -7.21
CA VAL A 113 -5.12 5.13 -6.46
C VAL A 113 -5.09 5.64 -5.03
N LEU A 114 -3.94 5.56 -4.33
CA LEU A 114 -3.83 6.10 -2.98
C LEU A 114 -3.96 7.62 -2.96
N LYS A 115 -3.40 8.32 -3.95
CA LYS A 115 -3.60 9.76 -4.13
C LYS A 115 -5.09 10.08 -4.33
N ASP A 116 -5.78 9.39 -5.24
CA ASP A 116 -7.23 9.57 -5.43
C ASP A 116 -8.04 9.29 -4.16
N TYR A 117 -7.72 8.23 -3.41
CA TYR A 117 -8.35 7.95 -2.12
C TYR A 117 -8.13 9.08 -1.11
N SER A 118 -6.93 9.64 -1.06
CA SER A 118 -6.58 10.77 -0.18
C SER A 118 -7.45 12.01 -0.46
N TYR A 119 -7.71 12.29 -1.73
CA TYR A 119 -8.58 13.42 -2.11
C TYR A 119 -10.05 13.16 -1.78
N ILE A 120 -10.53 11.94 -2.02
CA ILE A 120 -11.97 11.62 -1.94
C ILE A 120 -12.42 11.32 -0.51
N CYS A 121 -11.66 10.48 0.21
CA CYS A 121 -12.09 9.93 1.50
C CYS A 121 -11.48 10.68 2.67
N LEU A 122 -10.30 11.27 2.47
CA LEU A 122 -9.53 11.95 3.49
C LEU A 122 -9.63 13.49 3.38
N CYS A 123 -10.46 14.01 2.47
CA CYS A 123 -10.78 15.44 2.31
C CYS A 123 -9.55 16.36 2.33
N LEU A 124 -8.44 15.95 1.71
CA LEU A 124 -7.28 16.82 1.55
C LEU A 124 -7.67 17.99 0.63
N ASP A 125 -7.88 19.16 1.23
CA ASP A 125 -8.28 20.43 0.60
C ASP A 125 -7.18 21.04 -0.31
N ALA A 126 -6.39 20.22 -1.02
CA ALA A 126 -5.44 20.68 -2.01
C ALA A 126 -6.15 20.98 -3.35
N LYS A 127 -7.01 22.00 -3.31
CA LYS A 127 -7.91 22.41 -4.40
C LYS A 127 -7.26 22.97 -5.67
N LYS A 128 -5.93 23.06 -5.79
CA LYS A 128 -5.34 23.76 -6.94
C LYS A 128 -4.78 22.92 -8.08
N ASN A 129 -4.33 21.68 -7.89
CA ASN A 129 -3.68 20.91 -8.97
C ASN A 129 -3.89 19.38 -8.87
N TRP A 130 -5.03 18.88 -8.37
CA TRP A 130 -5.26 17.44 -8.38
C TRP A 130 -5.57 16.94 -9.80
N ASN A 131 -4.66 16.13 -10.34
CA ASN A 131 -4.88 15.37 -11.56
C ASN A 131 -5.30 13.94 -11.17
N PRO A 132 -6.58 13.57 -11.33
CA PRO A 132 -7.08 12.27 -10.91
C PRO A 132 -6.41 11.15 -11.71
N PHE A 133 -6.07 10.06 -11.03
CA PHE A 133 -5.57 8.86 -11.70
C PHE A 133 -6.71 8.07 -12.35
N LEU A 134 -7.86 8.00 -11.68
CA LEU A 134 -9.07 7.35 -12.17
C LEU A 134 -9.94 8.33 -12.94
N ASP A 135 -10.20 8.01 -14.20
CA ASP A 135 -10.98 8.85 -15.10
C ASP A 135 -12.40 9.10 -14.55
N GLY A 136 -12.86 10.36 -14.63
CA GLY A 136 -14.21 10.75 -14.21
C GLY A 136 -14.44 10.78 -12.69
N ILE A 137 -13.45 10.43 -11.86
CA ILE A 137 -13.62 10.34 -10.40
C ILE A 137 -13.88 11.70 -9.71
N GLN A 138 -13.56 12.80 -10.38
CA GLN A 138 -13.94 14.16 -9.98
C GLN A 138 -15.47 14.37 -9.94
N SER A 139 -16.23 13.58 -10.70
CA SER A 139 -17.69 13.61 -10.66
C SER A 139 -18.21 13.09 -9.31
N PRO A 140 -19.06 13.84 -8.59
CA PRO A 140 -19.62 13.39 -7.31
C PRO A 140 -20.38 12.06 -7.40
N LEU A 141 -21.02 11.80 -8.54
CA LEU A 141 -21.72 10.54 -8.82
C LEU A 141 -20.75 9.37 -8.91
N VAL A 142 -19.61 9.55 -9.59
CA VAL A 142 -18.59 8.52 -9.73
C VAL A 142 -17.90 8.31 -8.38
N SER A 143 -17.47 9.39 -7.73
CA SER A 143 -16.80 9.37 -6.43
C SER A 143 -17.60 8.61 -5.37
N SER A 144 -18.89 8.92 -5.19
CA SER A 144 -19.75 8.24 -4.21
C SER A 144 -19.93 6.73 -4.47
N LYS A 145 -19.92 6.31 -5.75
CA LYS A 145 -20.00 4.88 -6.13
C LYS A 145 -18.68 4.14 -5.98
N VAL A 146 -17.57 4.85 -6.13
CA VAL A 146 -16.21 4.30 -6.08
C VAL A 146 -15.65 4.28 -4.65
N GLN A 147 -16.11 5.18 -3.78
CA GLN A 147 -15.65 5.34 -2.40
C GLN A 147 -15.55 4.02 -1.62
N LEU A 148 -16.61 3.19 -1.64
CA LEU A 148 -16.58 1.89 -0.96
C LEU A 148 -15.50 0.96 -1.50
N SER A 149 -15.25 0.97 -2.80
CA SER A 149 -14.18 0.14 -3.39
C SER A 149 -12.79 0.64 -3.01
N LEU A 150 -12.62 1.96 -2.83
CA LEU A 150 -11.37 2.52 -2.33
C LEU A 150 -11.16 2.21 -0.84
N GLU A 151 -12.19 2.39 0.00
CA GLU A 151 -12.19 2.04 1.43
C GLU A 151 -11.82 0.56 1.67
N GLU A 152 -12.33 -0.35 0.83
CA GLU A 152 -11.99 -1.78 0.90
C GLU A 152 -10.56 -2.09 0.43
N SER A 153 -9.98 -1.27 -0.46
CA SER A 153 -8.75 -1.62 -1.19
C SER A 153 -7.50 -0.89 -0.70
N TRP A 154 -7.61 0.32 -0.13
CA TRP A 154 -6.44 1.09 0.29
C TRP A 154 -5.53 0.36 1.30
N PRO A 155 -6.02 -0.47 2.26
CA PRO A 155 -5.14 -1.08 3.26
C PRO A 155 -4.12 -2.03 2.64
N VAL A 156 -4.62 -2.94 1.79
CA VAL A 156 -3.79 -3.96 1.17
C VAL A 156 -2.87 -3.36 0.12
N ILE A 157 -3.33 -2.33 -0.61
CA ILE A 157 -2.52 -1.57 -1.56
C ILE A 157 -1.38 -0.86 -0.83
N LEU A 158 -1.66 -0.18 0.29
CA LEU A 158 -0.65 0.51 1.09
C LEU A 158 0.44 -0.46 1.57
N GLN A 159 0.03 -1.58 2.16
CA GLN A 159 0.96 -2.61 2.62
C GLN A 159 1.79 -3.17 1.48
N ALA A 160 1.17 -3.54 0.36
CA ALA A 160 1.87 -4.09 -0.79
C ALA A 160 2.84 -3.09 -1.41
N PHE A 161 2.53 -1.80 -1.35
CA PHE A 161 3.37 -0.76 -1.92
C PHE A 161 4.65 -0.55 -1.08
N ALA A 162 4.55 -0.59 0.25
CA ALA A 162 5.71 -0.49 1.13
C ALA A 162 6.51 -1.80 1.26
N LEU A 163 5.85 -2.95 1.07
CA LEU A 163 6.46 -4.28 1.24
C LEU A 163 7.64 -4.51 0.29
N ASP A 164 8.82 -4.76 0.85
CA ASP A 164 10.08 -4.99 0.11
C ASP A 164 10.41 -3.86 -0.87
N ALA A 165 10.03 -2.63 -0.49
CA ALA A 165 10.38 -1.43 -1.23
C ALA A 165 11.86 -1.08 -1.02
N ILE A 166 12.47 -0.49 -2.06
CA ILE A 166 13.84 0.03 -2.03
C ILE A 166 13.86 1.48 -2.48
N PRO A 167 14.76 2.33 -1.96
CA PRO A 167 14.96 3.67 -2.50
C PRO A 167 15.51 3.60 -3.94
N VAL A 168 15.13 4.55 -4.79
CA VAL A 168 15.78 4.75 -6.08
C VAL A 168 17.19 5.30 -5.83
N ASN A 169 18.22 4.56 -6.27
CA ASN A 169 19.60 5.02 -6.15
C ASN A 169 19.80 6.25 -7.06
N THR A 170 19.97 7.42 -6.45
CA THR A 170 20.18 8.70 -7.17
C THR A 170 21.66 9.03 -7.37
N HIS A 171 22.56 8.29 -6.72
CA HIS A 171 23.99 8.43 -6.90
C HIS A 171 24.44 7.64 -8.13
N GLY A 172 24.43 8.34 -9.27
CA GLY A 172 24.99 7.83 -10.52
C GLY A 172 26.46 7.43 -10.39
N ASP A 173 26.78 6.31 -11.04
CA ASP A 173 28.12 5.82 -11.37
C ASP A 173 29.01 5.30 -10.23
N SER A 174 28.91 3.98 -9.99
CA SER A 174 30.09 3.14 -10.17
C SER A 174 29.71 1.78 -10.78
N LYS A 175 29.95 1.66 -12.09
CA LYS A 175 30.22 0.37 -12.71
C LYS A 175 31.57 -0.13 -12.19
N ALA A 176 31.58 -0.78 -11.04
CA ALA A 176 32.66 -1.70 -10.65
C ALA A 176 32.15 -2.62 -9.54
N THR A 177 31.94 -3.88 -9.89
CA THR A 177 32.08 -5.07 -9.02
C THR A 177 31.46 -4.99 -7.64
N ASP A 178 30.26 -5.55 -7.50
CA ASP A 178 30.01 -6.61 -6.52
C ASP A 178 28.62 -7.23 -6.76
N GLU A 179 28.58 -8.28 -7.58
CA GLU A 179 27.42 -9.19 -7.67
C GLU A 179 27.20 -10.00 -6.37
N ASN A 180 28.01 -9.77 -5.33
CA ASN A 180 28.08 -10.64 -4.14
C ASN A 180 27.70 -10.00 -2.80
N THR A 181 27.30 -8.71 -2.77
CA THR A 181 27.01 -8.03 -1.48
C THR A 181 25.59 -7.45 -1.37
N SER A 182 24.87 -7.24 -2.49
CA SER A 182 23.53 -6.63 -2.48
C SER A 182 22.35 -7.61 -2.42
N ASN A 183 22.57 -8.89 -2.75
CA ASN A 183 21.49 -9.89 -2.82
C ASN A 183 21.06 -10.45 -1.45
N ASN A 184 21.81 -10.21 -0.37
CA ASN A 184 21.57 -10.86 0.93
C ASN A 184 20.56 -10.16 1.86
N SER A 185 20.01 -9.00 1.50
CA SER A 185 19.10 -8.25 2.39
C SER A 185 17.65 -8.15 1.92
N LEU A 186 17.32 -8.56 0.68
CA LEU A 186 15.95 -8.49 0.15
C LEU A 186 15.16 -9.71 0.62
N ILE A 187 13.94 -9.50 1.13
CA ILE A 187 13.10 -10.62 1.59
C ILE A 187 12.79 -11.57 0.42
N SER A 188 12.68 -11.02 -0.80
CA SER A 188 12.41 -11.79 -2.01
C SER A 188 13.63 -12.09 -2.88
N GLY A 189 14.78 -11.44 -2.64
CA GLY A 189 15.91 -11.44 -3.58
C GLY A 189 15.67 -10.67 -4.89
N TYR A 190 14.55 -9.95 -5.03
CA TYR A 190 14.24 -9.13 -6.20
C TYR A 190 13.91 -7.68 -5.80
N SER A 191 14.27 -6.71 -6.65
CA SER A 191 13.71 -5.36 -6.56
C SER A 191 12.21 -5.43 -6.89
N MET A 192 11.37 -5.17 -5.89
CA MET A 192 9.91 -5.31 -6.01
C MET A 192 9.19 -3.99 -6.21
N VAL A 193 9.64 -2.92 -5.56
CA VAL A 193 9.13 -1.57 -5.72
C VAL A 193 10.28 -0.62 -5.45
N GLU A 194 10.65 0.17 -6.44
CA GLU A 194 11.58 1.27 -6.25
C GLU A 194 10.81 2.53 -5.88
N LEU A 195 11.10 3.14 -4.74
CA LEU A 195 10.46 4.36 -4.28
C LEU A 195 11.36 5.56 -4.57
N GLU A 196 10.82 6.50 -5.33
CA GLU A 196 11.37 7.85 -5.41
C GLU A 196 11.12 8.58 -4.08
N LEU A 197 11.90 9.61 -3.79
CA LEU A 197 11.74 10.39 -2.56
C LEU A 197 10.32 10.94 -2.40
N GLU A 198 9.69 11.38 -3.49
CA GLU A 198 8.30 11.85 -3.50
C GLU A 198 7.30 10.73 -3.14
N ASP A 199 7.51 9.52 -3.67
CA ASP A 199 6.67 8.36 -3.40
C ASP A 199 6.81 7.92 -1.94
N TYR A 200 8.04 7.95 -1.42
CA TYR A 200 8.36 7.65 -0.02
C TYR A 200 7.68 8.65 0.94
N GLN A 201 7.86 9.95 0.69
CA GLN A 201 7.24 11.01 1.51
C GLN A 201 5.72 10.92 1.47
N PHE A 202 5.14 10.64 0.30
CA PHE A 202 3.71 10.41 0.16
C PHE A 202 3.24 9.22 1.00
N LEU A 203 3.91 8.06 0.91
CA LEU A 203 3.56 6.87 1.69
C LEU A 203 3.63 7.11 3.20
N TRP A 204 4.67 7.82 3.64
CA TRP A 204 4.86 8.20 5.03
C TRP A 204 3.74 9.13 5.52
N GLY A 205 3.49 10.22 4.80
CA GLY A 205 2.44 11.19 5.15
C GLY A 205 1.03 10.58 5.07
N PHE A 206 0.76 9.74 4.08
CA PHE A 206 -0.49 9.00 3.94
C PHE A 206 -0.74 8.10 5.16
N SER A 207 0.29 7.37 5.59
CA SER A 207 0.24 6.46 6.74
C SER A 207 -0.11 7.20 8.03
N GLN A 208 0.51 8.35 8.27
CA GLN A 208 0.18 9.21 9.40
C GLN A 208 -1.24 9.73 9.31
N LEU A 209 -1.64 10.22 8.14
CA LEU A 209 -2.93 10.83 7.94
C LEU A 209 -4.05 9.81 8.22
N VAL A 210 -3.92 8.59 7.73
CA VAL A 210 -4.85 7.50 8.04
C VAL A 210 -4.92 7.18 9.54
N LEU A 211 -3.78 7.19 10.24
CA LEU A 211 -3.73 6.92 11.69
C LEU A 211 -4.39 8.02 12.54
N PHE A 212 -4.22 9.28 12.16
CA PHE A 212 -4.63 10.42 12.99
C PHE A 212 -5.99 11.03 12.59
N GLN A 213 -6.43 10.88 11.35
CA GLN A 213 -7.55 11.67 10.82
C GLN A 213 -8.94 11.17 11.27
N ARG A 214 -9.09 9.93 11.75
CA ARG A 214 -10.40 9.41 12.19
C ARG A 214 -10.84 9.86 13.59
N LYS A 215 -10.04 10.62 14.35
CA LYS A 215 -10.44 11.11 15.68
C LYS A 215 -10.56 12.64 15.79
N HIS A 216 -9.93 13.44 14.93
CA HIS A 216 -9.94 14.90 15.10
C HIS A 216 -9.86 15.68 13.77
N PRO A 217 -10.97 16.33 13.34
CA PRO A 217 -10.93 17.33 12.26
C PRO A 217 -9.99 18.51 12.56
N ALA A 218 -9.68 18.74 13.84
CA ALA A 218 -8.78 19.80 14.29
C ALA A 218 -7.28 19.46 14.08
N LEU A 219 -6.92 18.18 14.00
CA LEU A 219 -5.52 17.74 13.85
C LEU A 219 -5.06 17.81 12.38
N THR A 220 -6.01 17.72 11.43
CA THR A 220 -5.79 17.97 10.00
C THR A 220 -5.25 19.38 9.73
N ARG A 221 -5.47 20.33 10.64
CA ARG A 221 -4.92 21.69 10.54
C ARG A 221 -3.49 21.83 11.09
N ARG A 222 -2.96 20.82 11.79
CA ARG A 222 -1.61 20.84 12.40
C ARG A 222 -0.54 20.05 11.65
N ILE A 223 -0.92 19.23 10.65
CA ILE A 223 0.05 18.49 9.82
C ILE A 223 0.58 19.35 8.66
N ILE A 224 0.03 20.56 8.47
CA ILE A 224 0.70 21.60 7.70
C ILE A 224 1.72 22.27 8.62
N LEU A 225 2.99 22.03 8.34
CA LEU A 225 4.18 22.80 8.73
C LEU A 225 4.09 23.67 9.99
N SER A 226 5.09 23.47 10.86
CA SER A 226 5.63 24.40 11.87
C SER A 226 5.27 24.11 13.34
N SER A 227 6.36 23.99 14.10
CA SER A 227 6.47 24.00 15.55
C SER A 227 5.71 25.17 16.18
N ALA A 228 4.71 24.88 17.02
CA ALA A 228 4.35 25.70 18.18
C ALA A 228 3.46 24.91 19.16
N GLU A 229 3.87 24.90 20.42
CA GLU A 229 3.17 24.34 21.59
C GLU A 229 1.73 24.85 21.71
N VAL A 230 0.73 23.98 21.95
CA VAL A 230 -0.45 24.34 22.79
C VAL A 230 -1.08 23.09 23.43
N ARG A 231 -1.43 23.31 24.71
CA ARG A 231 -2.03 22.52 25.80
C ARG A 231 -3.31 21.73 25.46
N TYR A 232 -3.49 20.61 26.19
CA TYR A 232 -4.63 19.69 26.13
C TYR A 232 -5.85 20.20 26.93
N SER A 233 -7.04 20.15 26.31
CA SER A 233 -8.32 20.10 27.00
C SER A 233 -9.02 18.82 26.55
N GLY A 234 -9.39 17.98 27.51
CA GLY A 234 -9.87 16.62 27.28
C GLY A 234 -11.29 16.56 26.74
N ASP A 235 -11.52 15.53 25.92
CA ASP A 235 -12.77 14.76 25.88
C ASP A 235 -12.44 13.37 25.29
N SER A 236 -12.88 12.32 25.98
CA SER A 236 -12.54 10.92 25.71
C SER A 236 -13.28 10.34 24.48
N PRO A 237 -12.64 9.58 23.57
CA PRO A 237 -13.33 8.92 22.45
C PRO A 237 -13.99 7.60 22.85
N THR A 238 -15.23 7.41 22.40
CA THR A 238 -16.12 6.25 22.55
C THR A 238 -15.60 4.96 21.89
N GLU A 239 -15.94 3.81 22.47
CA GLU A 239 -15.42 2.45 22.18
C GLU A 239 -15.41 2.01 20.69
N GLU A 240 -16.36 2.45 19.87
CA GLU A 240 -16.40 2.12 18.44
C GLU A 240 -15.21 2.72 17.66
N THR A 241 -14.79 3.94 18.03
CA THR A 241 -13.63 4.61 17.42
C THR A 241 -12.32 3.90 17.79
N ASN A 242 -12.30 3.19 18.92
CA ASN A 242 -11.13 2.43 19.36
C ASN A 242 -10.94 1.18 18.50
N THR A 243 -12.01 0.46 18.14
CA THR A 243 -11.91 -0.74 17.28
C THR A 243 -11.49 -0.43 15.83
N ALA A 244 -11.93 0.70 15.28
CA ALA A 244 -11.52 1.13 13.95
C ALA A 244 -10.06 1.63 13.92
N ALA A 245 -9.64 2.39 14.94
CA ALA A 245 -8.27 2.84 15.10
C ALA A 245 -7.30 1.65 15.31
N LEU A 246 -7.71 0.66 16.11
CA LEU A 246 -6.99 -0.60 16.31
C LEU A 246 -6.71 -1.33 14.99
N LYS A 247 -7.72 -1.45 14.12
CA LYS A 247 -7.55 -2.07 12.79
C LYS A 247 -6.60 -1.29 11.88
N GLN A 248 -6.60 0.05 11.96
CA GLN A 248 -5.69 0.88 11.16
C GLN A 248 -4.23 0.75 11.60
N TYR A 249 -3.98 0.58 12.91
CA TYR A 249 -2.65 0.35 13.44
C TYR A 249 -2.02 -0.95 12.92
N GLU A 250 -2.78 -2.04 12.89
CA GLU A 250 -2.32 -3.31 12.32
C GLU A 250 -1.91 -3.18 10.84
N ILE A 251 -2.53 -2.25 10.12
CA ILE A 251 -2.25 -2.00 8.71
C ILE A 251 -0.99 -1.15 8.55
N VAL A 252 -0.91 -0.04 9.29
CA VAL A 252 0.08 1.03 9.07
C VAL A 252 1.41 0.76 9.77
N LEU A 253 1.43 0.07 10.91
CA LEU A 253 2.67 -0.18 11.64
C LEU A 253 3.68 -1.03 10.85
N PRO A 254 3.26 -2.10 10.13
CA PRO A 254 4.13 -2.79 9.17
C PRO A 254 4.65 -1.88 8.05
N VAL A 255 3.87 -0.87 7.62
CA VAL A 255 4.30 0.06 6.58
C VAL A 255 5.48 0.90 7.07
N PHE A 256 5.40 1.45 8.28
CA PHE A 256 6.55 2.15 8.88
C PHE A 256 7.75 1.23 9.05
N GLN A 257 7.55 -0.04 9.43
CA GLN A 257 8.63 -1.00 9.54
C GLN A 257 9.42 -1.13 8.22
N PHE A 258 8.72 -1.19 7.07
CA PHE A 258 9.39 -1.33 5.78
C PHE A 258 10.07 -0.03 5.31
N LEU A 259 9.45 1.12 5.60
CA LEU A 259 10.01 2.43 5.25
C LEU A 259 11.23 2.82 6.11
N LEU A 260 11.36 2.25 7.30
CA LEU A 260 12.49 2.51 8.22
C LEU A 260 13.63 1.51 8.10
N THR A 261 13.66 0.71 7.04
CA THR A 261 14.78 -0.21 6.81
C THR A 261 16.08 0.55 6.55
N GLU A 262 17.22 -0.06 6.89
CA GLU A 262 18.57 0.51 6.75
C GLU A 262 18.84 1.15 5.38
N ARG A 263 18.23 0.64 4.31
CA ARG A 263 18.41 1.17 2.95
C ARG A 263 17.89 2.59 2.77
N PHE A 264 16.75 2.90 3.37
CA PHE A 264 16.21 4.26 3.33
C PHE A 264 17.03 5.20 4.21
N PHE A 265 17.70 4.67 5.24
CA PHE A 265 18.68 5.42 6.01
C PHE A 265 19.93 5.76 5.18
N THR A 266 20.49 4.77 4.47
CA THR A 266 21.72 4.97 3.67
C THR A 266 21.54 5.95 2.51
N GLU A 267 20.35 6.00 1.91
CA GLU A 267 20.02 6.95 0.84
C GLU A 267 19.51 8.30 1.36
N GLU A 268 19.61 8.57 2.67
CA GLU A 268 19.23 9.83 3.33
C GLU A 268 17.72 10.16 3.26
N TYR A 269 16.86 9.16 3.07
CA TYR A 269 15.40 9.37 3.06
C TYR A 269 14.86 9.56 4.49
N ILE A 270 15.56 9.05 5.50
CA ILE A 270 15.19 9.20 6.92
C ILE A 270 15.82 10.47 7.49
N THR A 271 14.98 11.47 7.77
CA THR A 271 15.39 12.75 8.34
C THR A 271 15.05 12.84 9.84
N MET A 272 15.60 13.85 10.53
CA MET A 272 15.25 14.14 11.92
C MET A 272 13.75 14.43 12.11
N ASP A 273 13.09 14.98 11.09
CA ASP A 273 11.64 15.25 11.13
C ASP A 273 10.85 13.95 11.09
N ILE A 274 11.23 13.00 10.22
CA ILE A 274 10.65 11.65 10.17
C ILE A 274 10.82 10.92 11.50
N CYS A 275 11.99 11.01 12.13
CA CYS A 275 12.21 10.43 13.46
C CYS A 275 11.30 11.06 14.53
N ARG A 276 11.10 12.39 14.49
CA ARG A 276 10.19 13.09 15.41
C ARG A 276 8.74 12.65 15.21
N GLU A 277 8.32 12.53 13.96
CA GLU A 277 6.98 12.07 13.62
C GLU A 277 6.75 10.61 14.01
N LEU A 278 7.76 9.75 13.84
CA LEU A 278 7.71 8.36 14.30
C LEU A 278 7.51 8.28 15.82
N LEU A 279 8.20 9.12 16.59
CA LEU A 279 7.97 9.22 18.04
C LEU A 279 6.51 9.58 18.35
N GLN A 280 5.89 10.48 17.58
CA GLN A 280 4.47 10.80 17.74
C GLN A 280 3.57 9.59 17.48
N VAL A 281 3.87 8.78 16.46
CA VAL A 281 3.15 7.52 16.20
C VAL A 281 3.24 6.56 17.38
N PHE A 282 4.43 6.43 17.99
CA PHE A 282 4.62 5.58 19.16
C PHE A 282 3.91 6.11 20.40
N PHE A 283 4.01 7.42 20.69
CA PHE A 283 3.26 8.04 21.78
C PHE A 283 1.75 7.83 21.62
N TYR A 284 1.24 7.97 20.40
CA TYR A 284 -0.16 7.69 20.09
C TYR A 284 -0.51 6.21 20.32
N SER A 285 0.42 5.27 20.02
CA SER A 285 0.19 3.84 20.25
C SER A 285 0.13 3.48 21.72
N ILE A 286 0.98 4.10 22.54
CA ILE A 286 1.03 3.92 24.00
C ILE A 286 -0.22 4.55 24.63
N TYR A 287 -0.63 5.73 24.17
CA TYR A 287 -1.83 6.41 24.66
C TYR A 287 -3.12 5.61 24.41
N MET A 288 -3.17 4.85 23.31
CA MET A 288 -4.34 4.02 22.98
C MET A 288 -4.43 2.73 23.82
N ASP A 289 -3.57 2.54 24.82
CA ASP A 289 -3.50 1.36 25.71
C ASP A 289 -3.49 0.03 24.94
N ASN A 290 -2.79 0.09 23.80
CA ASN A 290 -2.74 -0.97 22.81
C ASN A 290 -1.63 -1.94 23.19
N SER A 291 -1.97 -3.22 23.41
CA SER A 291 -1.07 -4.34 23.74
C SER A 291 -0.02 -4.69 22.66
N TRP A 292 0.20 -3.80 21.71
CA TRP A 292 1.04 -3.95 20.52
C TRP A 292 2.50 -3.55 20.72
N ASN A 293 2.98 -3.58 21.97
CA ASN A 293 4.39 -3.40 22.32
C ASN A 293 5.29 -4.23 21.39
N THR A 294 4.90 -5.44 21.00
CA THR A 294 5.69 -6.32 20.13
C THR A 294 5.88 -5.77 18.72
N LEU A 295 4.86 -5.16 18.10
CA LEU A 295 5.00 -4.57 16.77
C LEU A 295 5.75 -3.23 16.84
N SER A 296 5.48 -2.40 17.86
CA SER A 296 6.20 -1.14 18.07
C SER A 296 7.70 -1.38 18.34
N ILE A 297 8.02 -2.40 19.13
CA ILE A 297 9.40 -2.88 19.34
C ILE A 297 10.01 -3.33 18.02
N SER A 298 9.26 -4.03 17.16
CA SER A 298 9.78 -4.50 15.87
C SER A 298 10.11 -3.35 14.90
N VAL A 299 9.45 -2.20 15.02
CA VAL A 299 9.77 -0.99 14.26
C VAL A 299 10.99 -0.29 14.86
N LEU A 300 11.08 -0.20 16.19
CA LEU A 300 12.25 0.37 16.89
C LEU A 300 13.52 -0.45 16.74
N SER A 301 13.40 -1.75 16.42
CA SER A 301 14.54 -2.64 16.22
C SER A 301 15.09 -2.66 14.79
N GLN A 302 14.38 -2.07 13.82
CA GLN A 302 14.92 -1.83 12.48
C GLN A 302 15.94 -0.69 12.55
#